data_AF-A0A3L6G4I4-F1
#
_entry.id   AF-A0A3L6G4I4-F1
#
_cell.length_a   1.000
_cell.length_b   1.000
_cell.length_c   1.000
_cell.angle_alpha   90.00
_cell.angle_beta   90.00
_cell.angle_gamma   90.00
#
_symmetry.space_group_name_H-M   'P 1'
#
loop_
_entity.id
_entity.type
_entity.pdbx_description
1 polymer ?
#
loop_
_entity_poly.entity_id
_entity_poly.type
_entity_poly.pdbx_seq_one_letter_code
_entity_poly.pdbx_strand_id
1 'polypeptide(L)'
;MAMLSQVELPVSKQNTVVVGGNLIVNGSARPGAATTVLRHQLSPVSSIEFMATAGLRSVIGGQMFRQISPHSTTTSGLAVSLRDGSINLSNDWTRQLSDNTVGNILIKARDVARSSARNNLSERNNLKAMGHYGLKG
;
A
#
# COMPACT_ATOMS: atom_id res chain seq x y z
N MET A 1 -14.08 18.69 -12.37
CA MET A 1 -12.69 19.05 -12.72
C MET A 1 -11.75 18.32 -11.77
N ALA A 2 -10.61 17.82 -12.26
CA ALA A 2 -9.60 17.15 -11.43
C ALA A 2 -8.34 18.00 -11.36
N MET A 3 -7.87 18.30 -10.15
CA MET A 3 -6.66 19.07 -9.90
C MET A 3 -5.62 18.17 -9.25
N LEU A 4 -4.49 18.01 -9.94
CA LEU A 4 -3.30 17.35 -9.42
C LEU A 4 -2.29 18.43 -9.03
N SER A 5 -1.78 18.36 -7.81
CA SER A 5 -0.69 19.21 -7.33
C SER A 5 0.41 18.31 -6.77
N GLN A 6 1.67 18.61 -7.07
CA GLN A 6 2.82 17.89 -6.57
C GLN A 6 3.99 18.86 -6.39
N VAL A 7 4.68 18.73 -5.27
CA VAL A 7 5.89 19.48 -4.91
C VAL A 7 6.95 18.48 -4.49
N GLU A 8 8.12 18.57 -5.12
CA GLU A 8 9.32 17.83 -4.74
C GLU A 8 10.26 18.72 -3.95
N LEU A 9 10.72 18.21 -2.81
CA LEU A 9 11.55 18.90 -1.83
C LEU A 9 12.83 18.07 -1.63
N PRO A 10 13.95 18.45 -2.27
CA PRO A 10 15.25 17.86 -1.95
C PRO A 10 15.68 18.35 -0.55
N VAL A 11 15.62 17.45 0.44
CA VAL A 11 15.97 17.76 1.84
C VAL A 11 17.48 17.65 2.06
N SER A 12 18.14 16.72 1.37
CA SER A 12 19.59 16.60 1.33
C SER A 12 20.04 15.91 0.04
N LYS A 13 21.35 15.71 -0.15
CA LYS A 13 21.91 14.93 -1.28
C LYS A 13 21.32 13.52 -1.41
N GLN A 14 20.84 12.94 -0.30
CA GLN A 14 20.35 11.57 -0.22
C GLN A 14 18.86 11.49 0.12
N ASN A 15 18.20 12.60 0.46
CA ASN A 15 16.82 12.60 0.92
C ASN A 15 15.97 13.50 0.05
N THR A 16 14.87 12.95 -0.45
CA THR A 16 13.86 13.69 -1.20
C THR A 16 12.50 13.43 -0.56
N VAL A 17 11.73 14.49 -0.35
CA VAL A 17 10.32 14.38 0.03
C VAL A 17 9.48 14.87 -1.13
N VAL A 18 8.50 14.08 -1.54
CA VAL A 18 7.49 14.49 -2.51
C VAL A 18 6.16 14.56 -1.80
N VAL A 19 5.48 15.70 -1.88
CA VAL A 19 4.11 15.85 -1.39
C VAL A 19 3.24 16.17 -2.58
N GLY A 20 2.14 15.44 -2.75
CA GLY A 20 1.19 15.70 -3.80
C GLY A 20 -0.22 15.34 -3.42
N GLY A 21 -1.16 15.61 -4.31
CA GLY A 21 -2.55 15.25 -4.08
C GLY A 21 -3.38 15.46 -5.33
N ASN A 22 -4.44 14.67 -5.42
CA ASN A 22 -5.50 14.85 -6.40
C ASN A 22 -6.77 15.27 -5.68
N LEU A 23 -7.42 16.32 -6.16
CA LEU A 23 -8.78 16.67 -5.80
C LEU A 23 -9.66 16.55 -7.04
N ILE A 24 -10.63 15.64 -7.00
CA ILE A 24 -11.68 15.57 -8.01
C ILE A 24 -12.91 16.27 -7.43
N VAL A 25 -13.29 17.39 -8.03
CA VAL A 25 -14.54 18.09 -7.71
C VAL A 25 -15.60 17.60 -8.69
N ASN A 26 -16.55 16.80 -8.20
CA ASN A 26 -17.72 16.35 -8.97
C ASN A 26 -19.00 16.51 -8.12
N GLY A 27 -19.73 17.61 -8.33
CA GLY A 27 -21.01 17.87 -7.64
C GLY A 27 -20.92 17.76 -6.11
N SER A 28 -21.85 17.03 -5.50
CA SER A 28 -21.95 16.82 -4.04
C SER A 28 -20.87 15.90 -3.45
N ALA A 29 -20.03 15.26 -4.28
CA ALA A 29 -18.94 14.40 -3.83
C ALA A 29 -17.58 15.10 -4.00
N ARG A 30 -16.77 15.09 -2.95
CA ARG A 30 -15.38 15.60 -2.94
C ARG A 30 -14.35 14.47 -2.78
N PRO A 31 -14.24 13.52 -3.73
CA PRO A 31 -13.17 12.52 -3.68
C PRO A 31 -11.81 13.19 -3.93
N GLY A 32 -10.93 13.10 -2.94
CA GLY A 32 -9.55 13.54 -3.05
C GLY A 32 -8.62 12.62 -2.27
N ALA A 33 -7.34 12.68 -2.60
CA ALA A 33 -6.28 12.02 -1.86
C ALA A 33 -5.04 12.92 -1.81
N ALA A 34 -4.42 13.00 -0.64
CA ALA A 34 -3.10 13.58 -0.45
C ALA A 34 -2.10 12.44 -0.26
N THR A 35 -0.93 12.55 -0.88
CA THR A 35 0.14 11.55 -0.85
C THR A 35 1.45 12.23 -0.48
N THR A 36 2.20 11.60 0.41
CA THR A 36 3.58 11.98 0.72
C THR A 36 4.48 10.79 0.49
N VAL A 37 5.63 11.02 -0.15
CA VAL A 37 6.68 10.03 -0.37
C VAL A 37 7.98 10.58 0.21
N LEU A 38 8.63 9.83 1.09
CA LEU A 38 9.99 10.08 1.52
C LEU A 38 10.90 9.06 0.85
N ARG A 39 11.84 9.53 0.03
CA ARG A 39 12.89 8.71 -0.58
C ARG A 39 14.21 8.96 0.12
N HIS A 40 14.88 7.88 0.52
CA HIS A 40 16.22 7.87 1.05
C HIS A 40 17.15 7.04 0.15
N GLN A 41 18.18 7.67 -0.41
CA GLN A 41 19.19 7.03 -1.24
C GLN A 41 20.32 6.47 -0.36
N LEU A 42 20.39 5.14 -0.25
CA LEU A 42 21.43 4.45 0.53
C LEU A 42 22.79 4.48 -0.18
N SER A 43 22.76 4.38 -1.51
CA SER A 43 23.93 4.42 -2.40
C SER A 43 23.47 4.78 -3.81
N PRO A 44 24.36 5.10 -4.77
CA PRO A 44 23.94 5.39 -6.15
C PRO A 44 23.08 4.30 -6.82
N VAL A 45 23.15 3.06 -6.33
CA VAL A 45 22.48 1.88 -6.87
C VAL A 45 21.37 1.33 -5.97
N SER A 46 21.03 2.00 -4.87
CA SER A 46 19.99 1.51 -3.95
C SER A 46 19.31 2.62 -3.15
N SER A 47 17.99 2.48 -2.96
CA SER A 47 17.15 3.42 -2.22
C SER A 47 16.05 2.71 -1.45
N ILE A 48 15.48 3.42 -0.49
CA ILE A 48 14.24 3.05 0.23
C ILE A 48 13.28 4.22 0.10
N GLU A 49 12.02 3.92 -0.18
CA GLU A 49 10.92 4.88 -0.27
C GLU A 49 9.82 4.50 0.70
N PHE A 50 9.32 5.48 1.45
CA PHE A 50 8.15 5.36 2.30
C PHE A 50 7.04 6.23 1.73
N MET A 51 5.85 5.67 1.58
CA MET A 51 4.69 6.36 1.05
C MET A 51 3.55 6.33 2.07
N ALA A 52 2.88 7.47 2.23
CA ALA A 52 1.63 7.57 2.96
C ALA A 52 0.62 8.31 2.08
N THR A 53 -0.57 7.75 1.94
CA THR A 53 -1.71 8.36 1.24
C THR A 53 -2.87 8.46 2.21
N ALA A 54 -3.51 9.63 2.27
CA ALA A 54 -4.75 9.88 3.01
C ALA A 54 -5.85 10.32 2.03
N GLY A 55 -7.06 9.78 2.17
CA GLY A 55 -8.20 10.14 1.33
C GLY A 55 -9.14 8.95 1.13
N LEU A 56 -9.70 8.82 -0.07
CA LEU A 56 -10.55 7.66 -0.39
C LEU A 56 -9.76 6.35 -0.24
N ARG A 57 -8.50 6.31 -0.68
CA ARG A 57 -7.61 5.16 -0.51
C ARG A 57 -6.51 5.53 0.48
N SER A 58 -6.77 5.27 1.76
CA SER A 58 -5.75 5.42 2.80
C SER A 58 -4.83 4.21 2.79
N VAL A 59 -3.55 4.45 2.50
CA VAL A 59 -2.51 3.42 2.37
C VAL A 59 -1.23 3.95 2.98
N ILE A 60 -0.53 3.11 3.74
CA ILE A 60 0.86 3.33 4.11
C ILE A 60 1.69 2.20 3.54
N GLY A 61 2.90 2.49 3.11
CA GLY A 61 3.76 1.47 2.52
C GLY A 61 5.19 1.92 2.40
N GLY A 62 6.03 0.98 1.99
CA GLY A 62 7.39 1.26 1.64
C GLY A 62 7.87 0.31 0.56
N GLN A 63 8.84 0.77 -0.21
CA GLN A 63 9.55 -0.04 -1.18
C GLN A 63 11.05 0.17 -1.07
N MET A 64 11.81 -0.88 -1.35
CA MET A 64 13.25 -0.87 -1.44
C MET A 64 13.65 -1.23 -2.85
N PHE A 65 14.46 -0.37 -3.46
CA PHE A 65 15.06 -0.62 -4.76
C PHE A 65 16.56 -0.91 -4.60
N ARG A 66 17.06 -1.87 -5.38
CA ARG A 66 18.49 -2.14 -5.49
C ARG A 66 18.85 -2.66 -6.87
N GLN A 67 19.87 -2.08 -7.48
CA GLN A 67 20.62 -2.72 -8.56
C GLN A 67 21.63 -3.70 -7.94
N ILE A 68 21.40 -4.99 -8.15
CA ILE A 68 22.21 -6.10 -7.62
C ILE A 68 23.50 -6.24 -8.43
N SER A 69 23.42 -6.01 -9.74
CA SER A 69 24.52 -6.05 -10.70
C SER A 69 24.21 -5.12 -11.89
N PRO A 70 25.15 -4.86 -12.81
CA PRO A 70 24.88 -4.03 -14.01
C PRO A 70 23.70 -4.50 -14.86
N HIS A 71 23.32 -5.78 -14.74
CA HIS A 71 22.28 -6.42 -15.53
C HIS A 71 21.09 -6.87 -14.68
N SER A 72 21.02 -6.51 -13.40
CA SER A 72 19.96 -7.02 -12.51
C SER A 72 19.52 -6.01 -11.47
N THR A 73 18.21 -5.82 -11.38
CA THR A 73 17.57 -4.95 -10.39
C THR A 73 16.50 -5.72 -9.61
N THR A 74 16.28 -5.32 -8.37
CA THR A 74 15.19 -5.82 -7.54
C THR A 74 14.44 -4.67 -6.87
N THR A 75 13.13 -4.81 -6.77
CA THR A 75 12.25 -3.92 -6.01
C THR A 75 11.39 -4.76 -5.07
N SER A 76 11.55 -4.55 -3.75
CA SER A 76 10.70 -5.16 -2.73
C SER A 76 9.73 -4.12 -2.21
N GLY A 77 8.47 -4.49 -1.97
CA GLY A 77 7.43 -3.57 -1.50
C GLY A 77 6.50 -4.19 -0.46
N LEU A 78 6.03 -3.33 0.43
CA LEU A 78 4.97 -3.60 1.42
C LEU A 78 3.99 -2.44 1.34
N ALA A 79 2.68 -2.73 1.32
CA ALA A 79 1.65 -1.72 1.47
C ALA A 79 0.51 -2.23 2.33
N VAL A 80 0.07 -1.43 3.29
CA VAL A 80 -1.07 -1.68 4.17
C VAL A 80 -2.20 -0.74 3.80
N SER A 81 -3.36 -1.28 3.45
CA SER A 81 -4.56 -0.48 3.29
C SER A 81 -5.19 -0.22 4.66
N LEU A 82 -5.30 1.04 5.03
CA LEU A 82 -5.96 1.46 6.27
C LEU A 82 -7.49 1.37 6.17
N ARG A 83 -8.03 1.13 4.97
CA ARG A 83 -9.48 0.99 4.74
C ARG A 83 -10.00 -0.36 5.19
N ASP A 84 -9.33 -1.43 4.80
CA ASP A 84 -9.77 -2.82 5.00
C ASP A 84 -8.75 -3.68 5.77
N GLY A 85 -7.62 -3.09 6.18
CA GLY A 85 -6.53 -3.78 6.87
C GLY A 85 -5.75 -4.74 5.98
N SER A 86 -5.97 -4.75 4.66
CA SER A 86 -5.25 -5.65 3.76
C SER A 86 -3.77 -5.29 3.67
N ILE A 87 -2.93 -6.31 3.63
CA ILE A 87 -1.48 -6.19 3.51
C ILE A 87 -1.08 -6.75 2.14
N ASN A 88 -0.40 -5.94 1.34
CA ASN A 88 0.18 -6.33 0.07
C ASN A 88 1.70 -6.41 0.22
N LEU A 89 2.27 -7.51 -0.24
CA LEU A 89 3.70 -7.72 -0.37
C LEU A 89 4.02 -7.90 -1.84
N SER A 90 5.12 -7.32 -2.30
CA SER A 90 5.59 -7.49 -3.66
C SER A 90 7.10 -7.64 -3.71
N ASN A 91 7.59 -8.45 -4.63
CA ASN A 91 8.99 -8.48 -5.01
C ASN A 91 9.08 -8.63 -6.52
N ASP A 92 9.79 -7.70 -7.16
CA ASP A 92 9.98 -7.63 -8.60
C ASP A 92 11.48 -7.73 -8.90
N TRP A 93 11.88 -8.65 -9.77
CA TRP A 93 13.26 -8.83 -10.22
C TRP A 93 13.30 -8.71 -11.74
N THR A 94 14.13 -7.80 -12.22
CA THR A 94 14.43 -7.65 -13.64
C THR A 94 15.88 -8.03 -13.87
N ARG A 95 16.15 -8.86 -14.88
CA ARG A 95 17.51 -9.22 -15.30
C ARG A 95 17.66 -9.21 -16.81
N GLN A 96 18.67 -8.52 -17.31
CA GLN A 96 19.11 -8.65 -18.70
C GLN A 96 19.84 -10.00 -18.85
N LEU A 97 19.30 -10.87 -19.70
CA LEU A 97 19.82 -12.21 -19.98
C LEU A 97 20.74 -12.23 -21.22
N SER A 98 20.50 -11.30 -22.16
CA SER A 98 21.32 -11.01 -23.34
C SER A 98 21.11 -9.56 -23.79
N ASP A 99 21.77 -9.12 -24.86
CA ASP A 99 21.63 -7.76 -25.42
C ASP A 99 20.19 -7.39 -25.81
N ASN A 100 19.35 -8.39 -26.09
CA ASN A 100 17.97 -8.22 -26.55
C ASN A 100 16.92 -8.97 -25.72
N THR A 101 17.31 -9.59 -24.60
CA THR A 101 16.40 -10.40 -23.76
C THR A 101 16.44 -9.94 -22.31
N VAL A 102 15.27 -9.67 -21.75
CA VAL A 102 15.08 -9.29 -20.33
C VAL A 102 14.11 -10.27 -19.68
N GLY A 103 14.54 -10.90 -18.58
CA GLY A 103 13.70 -11.71 -17.72
C GLY A 103 13.11 -10.88 -16.59
N ASN A 104 11.83 -11.12 -16.28
CA ASN A 104 11.12 -10.47 -15.17
C ASN A 104 10.47 -11.53 -14.28
N ILE A 105 10.65 -11.41 -12.97
CA ILE A 105 9.98 -12.25 -11.98
C ILE A 105 9.23 -11.32 -11.03
N LEU A 106 7.90 -11.45 -11.00
CA LEU A 106 7.04 -10.69 -10.12
C LEU A 106 6.29 -11.63 -9.17
N ILE A 107 6.53 -11.45 -7.88
CA ILE A 107 5.81 -12.14 -6.82
C ILE A 107 4.94 -11.11 -6.11
N LYS A 108 3.65 -11.44 -5.93
CA LYS A 108 2.70 -10.64 -5.17
C LYS A 108 1.95 -11.53 -4.19
N ALA A 109 1.86 -11.09 -2.96
CA ALA A 109 1.00 -11.70 -1.95
C ALA A 109 0.09 -10.64 -1.37
N ARG A 110 -1.16 -11.02 -1.09
CA ARG A 110 -2.14 -10.16 -0.43
C ARG A 110 -2.79 -10.94 0.69
N ASP A 111 -2.75 -10.39 1.88
CA ASP A 111 -3.59 -10.81 2.98
C ASP A 111 -4.77 -9.84 3.12
N VAL A 112 -5.94 -10.38 3.42
CA VAL A 112 -7.15 -9.60 3.73
C VAL A 112 -7.48 -9.93 5.16
N ALA A 113 -7.44 -8.92 6.04
CA ALA A 113 -7.78 -9.10 7.45
C ALA A 113 -9.15 -9.80 7.56
N ARG A 114 -9.15 -11.10 7.89
CA ARG A 114 -10.39 -11.82 8.17
C ARG A 114 -11.01 -11.16 9.38
N SER A 115 -12.19 -10.58 9.21
CA SER A 115 -13.03 -10.09 10.30
C SER A 115 -13.55 -11.28 11.13
N SER A 116 -12.67 -11.95 11.86
CA SER A 116 -13.04 -13.03 12.79
C SER A 116 -13.88 -12.51 13.97
N ALA A 117 -13.89 -11.19 14.20
CA ALA A 117 -14.63 -10.56 15.30
C ALA A 117 -16.13 -10.39 15.04
N ARG A 118 -16.59 -10.23 13.77
CA ARG A 118 -18.03 -10.04 13.49
C ARG A 118 -18.85 -11.32 13.63
N ASN A 119 -18.31 -12.47 13.22
CA ASN A 119 -19.04 -13.72 13.30
C ASN A 119 -19.28 -14.16 14.75
N ASN A 120 -18.26 -14.04 15.60
CA ASN A 120 -18.34 -14.41 17.02
C ASN A 120 -19.35 -13.59 17.82
N LEU A 121 -19.52 -12.29 17.52
CA LEU A 121 -20.52 -11.47 18.21
C LEU A 121 -21.95 -11.78 17.73
N SER A 122 -22.13 -12.04 16.43
CA SER A 122 -23.43 -12.45 15.88
C SER A 122 -23.87 -13.83 16.38
N GLU A 123 -22.94 -14.79 16.48
CA GLU A 123 -23.20 -16.12 17.03
C GLU A 123 -23.49 -16.06 18.53
N ARG A 124 -22.71 -15.29 19.31
CA ARG A 124 -23.01 -15.07 20.73
C ARG A 124 -24.36 -14.41 20.95
N ASN A 125 -24.76 -13.48 20.10
CA ASN A 125 -26.05 -12.81 20.21
C ASN A 125 -27.22 -13.73 19.81
N ASN A 126 -27.05 -14.57 18.79
CA ASN A 126 -28.04 -15.58 18.43
C ASN A 126 -28.18 -16.67 19.50
N LEU A 127 -27.08 -17.13 20.10
CA LEU A 127 -27.10 -18.11 21.19
C LEU A 127 -27.78 -17.56 22.45
N LYS A 128 -27.56 -16.27 22.78
CA LYS A 128 -28.27 -15.60 23.87
C LYS A 128 -29.77 -15.41 23.57
N ALA A 129 -30.14 -15.12 22.33
CA ALA A 129 -31.54 -15.02 21.93
C ALA A 129 -32.26 -16.37 22.04
N MET A 130 -31.62 -17.47 21.63
CA MET A 130 -32.20 -18.82 21.70
C MET A 130 -32.36 -19.34 23.15
N GLY A 131 -31.48 -18.95 24.07
CA GLY A 131 -31.59 -19.30 25.50
C GLY A 131 -32.78 -18.69 26.23
N HIS A 132 -33.43 -17.66 25.66
CA HIS A 132 -34.64 -17.05 26.24
C HIS A 132 -35.95 -17.69 25.76
N TYR A 133 -35.93 -18.58 24.77
CA TYR A 133 -37.14 -19.22 24.23
C TYR A 133 -37.44 -20.63 24.78
N GLY A 134 -36.58 -21.18 25.63
CA GLY A 134 -36.77 -22.52 26.19
C GLY A 134 -36.74 -22.48 27.70
N LEU A 135 -37.86 -22.10 28.34
CA LEU A 135 -38.25 -22.42 29.73
C LEU A 135 -39.63 -21.77 30.01
N LYS A 136 -40.66 -22.25 29.31
CA LYS A 136 -42.06 -22.15 29.74
C LYS A 136 -42.76 -23.45 29.37
N GLY A 137 -42.66 -24.41 30.27
CA GLY A 137 -43.35 -25.70 30.26
C GLY A 137 -43.48 -26.16 31.69
#